data_AF-A0A1W9R077-F1
#
_entry.id   AF-A0A1W9R077-F1
#
_cell.length_a   1.000
_cell.length_b   1.000
_cell.length_c   1.000
_cell.angle_alpha   90.00
_cell.angle_beta   90.00
_cell.angle_gamma   90.00
#
_symmetry.space_group_name_H-M   'P 1'
#
loop_
_entity.id
_entity.type
_entity.pdbx_description
1 polymer ?
#
loop_
_entity_poly.entity_id
_entity_poly.type
_entity_poly.pdbx_seq_one_letter_code
_entity_poly.pdbx_strand_id
1 'polypeptide(L)'
;MKKHQIFQVMALLLVFTWDPIISMAQETKPELTREEMALQRAKDKVTRAETSVARAQTYIDQGDSLITTGEQMMDEAKVELKEHSGEKSLMDKNYNADKKSLEKQAKTDNRTQRDKIRVEIRELDAKYREESRAINTKIKEANRKYDKGKNNITKGKDKLKLGNQKMKPAVKTLKDAKEQLQDITGTGAEVEKETKIKEKGRKKKKVDKEEVLLEEEEKALDDGKKDKRKKKKK
;
A
#
# COMPACT_ATOMS: atom_id res chain seq x y z
N MET A 1 36.00 18.64 6.89
CA MET A 1 36.13 17.30 7.50
C MET A 1 35.94 16.23 6.44
N LYS A 2 37.02 15.83 5.76
CA LYS A 2 37.06 14.78 4.71
C LYS A 2 38.49 14.21 4.67
N LYS A 3 38.83 13.24 5.54
CA LYS A 3 40.16 12.59 5.56
C LYS A 3 40.13 11.13 6.07
N HIS A 4 39.17 10.31 5.61
CA HIS A 4 39.15 8.87 5.98
C HIS A 4 38.85 7.89 4.84
N GLN A 5 38.98 8.29 3.56
CA GLN A 5 38.64 7.40 2.42
C GLN A 5 39.81 6.97 1.52
N ILE A 6 41.07 7.10 1.92
CA ILE A 6 42.20 6.81 1.01
C ILE A 6 43.10 5.65 1.50
N PHE A 7 42.91 5.10 2.69
CA PHE A 7 43.88 4.15 3.28
C PHE A 7 43.51 2.65 3.24
N GLN A 8 42.47 2.24 2.52
CA GLN A 8 42.00 0.84 2.54
C GLN A 8 41.99 0.15 1.16
N VAL A 9 42.77 0.65 0.20
CA VAL A 9 42.79 0.16 -1.20
C VAL A 9 44.14 -0.45 -1.61
N MET A 10 45.12 -0.60 -0.70
CA MET A 10 46.52 -0.88 -1.09
C MET A 10 47.23 -1.95 -0.23
N ALA A 11 46.53 -2.99 0.23
CA ALA A 11 47.18 -4.09 0.95
C ALA A 11 46.39 -5.40 0.87
N LEU A 12 46.31 -6.03 -0.31
CA LEU A 12 46.18 -7.50 -0.45
C LEU A 12 46.30 -7.94 -1.92
N LEU A 13 47.40 -7.54 -2.54
CA LEU A 13 47.85 -7.98 -3.86
C LEU A 13 49.20 -8.68 -3.64
N LEU A 14 49.32 -9.91 -4.15
CA LEU A 14 50.50 -10.81 -4.14
C LEU A 14 50.66 -11.69 -2.90
N VAL A 15 50.15 -12.93 -2.97
CA VAL A 15 50.93 -14.18 -3.12
C VAL A 15 49.90 -15.31 -3.30
N PHE A 16 49.83 -15.94 -4.47
CA PHE A 16 49.85 -17.41 -4.60
C PHE A 16 49.86 -17.78 -6.08
N THR A 17 51.05 -18.20 -6.50
CA THR A 17 51.44 -18.79 -7.77
C THR A 17 50.86 -20.20 -7.93
N TRP A 18 50.57 -20.56 -9.19
CA TRP A 18 50.62 -21.89 -9.80
C TRP A 18 50.42 -23.14 -8.91
N ASP A 19 49.35 -23.88 -9.16
CA ASP A 19 49.47 -25.14 -9.91
C ASP A 19 48.14 -25.61 -10.56
N PRO A 20 48.21 -26.44 -11.62
CA PRO A 20 47.12 -26.72 -12.56
C PRO A 20 46.31 -27.99 -12.21
N ILE A 21 45.33 -28.28 -13.07
CA ILE A 21 44.51 -29.50 -13.15
C ILE A 21 43.28 -29.48 -12.22
N ILE A 22 42.32 -28.64 -12.57
CA ILE A 22 40.91 -29.00 -12.33
C ILE A 22 40.56 -29.97 -13.45
N SER A 23 40.66 -31.27 -13.16
CA SER A 23 39.96 -32.31 -13.90
C SER A 23 38.53 -31.84 -14.11
N MET A 24 38.18 -31.57 -15.37
CA MET A 24 36.78 -31.52 -15.78
C MET A 24 36.24 -32.95 -15.69
N ALA A 25 35.93 -33.39 -14.47
CA ALA A 25 34.90 -34.39 -14.28
C ALA A 25 33.61 -33.74 -14.79
N GLN A 26 33.34 -33.91 -16.08
CA GLN A 26 31.99 -33.81 -16.60
C GLN A 26 31.23 -34.94 -15.92
N GLU A 27 30.75 -34.69 -14.69
CA GLU A 27 29.62 -35.42 -14.16
C GLU A 27 28.50 -35.22 -15.18
N THR A 28 28.31 -36.25 -16.00
CA THR A 28 27.22 -36.36 -16.95
C THR A 28 25.94 -36.31 -16.12
N LYS A 29 25.39 -35.10 -15.98
CA LYS A 29 24.06 -34.89 -15.43
C LYS A 29 23.14 -35.91 -16.11
N PRO A 30 22.31 -36.65 -15.37
CA PRO A 30 21.38 -37.58 -15.97
C PRO A 30 20.60 -36.81 -17.05
N GLU A 31 20.67 -37.27 -18.29
CA GLU A 31 19.93 -36.67 -19.39
C GLU A 31 18.44 -36.86 -19.08
N LEU A 32 17.81 -35.80 -18.55
CA LEU A 32 16.37 -35.80 -18.37
C LEU A 32 15.73 -36.14 -19.72
N THR A 33 14.80 -37.08 -19.68
CA THR A 33 13.97 -37.39 -20.85
C THR A 33 13.25 -36.12 -21.33
N ARG A 34 12.88 -36.08 -22.62
CA ARG A 34 12.20 -34.92 -23.23
C ARG A 34 10.95 -34.49 -22.45
N GLU A 35 10.25 -35.46 -21.87
CA GLU A 35 9.05 -35.26 -21.04
C GLU A 35 9.39 -34.65 -19.68
N GLU A 36 10.41 -35.16 -19.00
CA GLU A 36 10.88 -34.59 -17.74
C GLU A 36 11.40 -33.14 -17.91
N MET A 37 12.09 -32.85 -19.01
CA MET A 37 12.50 -31.48 -19.35
C MET A 37 11.30 -30.56 -19.59
N ALA A 38 10.26 -31.04 -20.28
CA ALA A 38 9.05 -30.26 -20.51
C ALA A 38 8.31 -29.97 -19.20
N LEU A 39 8.19 -30.99 -18.33
CA LEU A 39 7.60 -30.87 -17.00
C LEU A 39 8.38 -29.89 -16.11
N GLN A 40 9.71 -29.98 -16.10
CA GLN A 40 10.56 -29.06 -15.34
C GLN A 40 10.38 -27.61 -15.80
N ARG A 41 10.38 -27.36 -17.12
CA ARG A 41 10.13 -26.01 -17.66
C ARG A 41 8.75 -25.47 -17.29
N ALA A 42 7.73 -26.33 -17.28
CA ALA A 42 6.38 -25.94 -16.86
C ALA A 42 6.33 -25.59 -15.38
N LYS A 43 6.98 -26.38 -14.51
CA LYS A 43 7.15 -26.06 -13.08
C LYS A 43 7.88 -24.74 -12.89
N ASP A 44 8.97 -24.49 -13.61
CA ASP A 44 9.71 -23.22 -13.55
C ASP A 44 8.88 -22.01 -14.01
N LYS A 45 7.99 -22.18 -14.99
CA LYS A 45 7.05 -21.12 -15.39
C LYS A 45 6.08 -20.79 -14.26
N VAL A 46 5.53 -21.81 -13.58
CA VAL A 46 4.63 -21.62 -12.44
C VAL A 46 5.36 -20.90 -11.30
N THR A 47 6.56 -21.33 -10.91
CA THR A 47 7.30 -20.70 -9.82
C THR A 47 7.67 -19.23 -10.13
N ARG A 48 8.01 -18.91 -11.37
CA ARG A 48 8.24 -17.52 -11.81
C ARG A 48 6.97 -16.67 -11.77
N ALA A 49 5.83 -17.25 -12.15
CA ALA A 49 4.54 -16.56 -12.09
C ALA A 49 4.09 -16.33 -10.63
N GLU A 50 4.28 -17.32 -9.76
CA GLU A 50 4.06 -17.20 -8.31
C GLU A 50 4.94 -16.10 -7.70
N THR A 51 6.22 -16.08 -8.05
CA THR A 51 7.14 -15.01 -7.64
C THR A 51 6.66 -13.63 -8.10
N SER A 52 6.06 -13.53 -9.28
CA SER A 52 5.54 -12.27 -9.81
C SER A 52 4.30 -11.80 -9.05
N VAL A 53 3.40 -12.72 -8.69
CA VAL A 53 2.24 -12.43 -7.82
C VAL A 53 2.72 -11.99 -6.43
N ALA A 54 3.66 -12.74 -5.84
CA ALA A 54 4.24 -12.39 -4.54
C ALA A 54 4.87 -10.99 -4.56
N ARG A 55 5.64 -10.65 -5.59
CA ARG A 55 6.19 -9.29 -5.76
C ARG A 55 5.10 -8.23 -5.85
N ALA A 56 4.04 -8.46 -6.62
CA ALA A 56 2.92 -7.52 -6.69
C ALA A 56 2.26 -7.33 -5.32
N GLN A 57 2.07 -8.42 -4.55
CA GLN A 57 1.53 -8.38 -3.20
C GLN A 57 2.43 -7.57 -2.25
N THR A 58 3.75 -7.74 -2.30
CA THR A 58 4.66 -6.96 -1.44
C THR A 58 4.55 -5.44 -1.65
N TYR A 59 4.26 -4.98 -2.88
CA TYR A 59 3.98 -3.56 -3.12
C TYR A 59 2.68 -3.09 -2.47
N ILE A 60 1.66 -3.95 -2.44
CA ILE A 60 0.37 -3.67 -1.80
C ILE A 60 0.58 -3.57 -0.29
N ASP A 61 1.21 -4.58 0.32
CA ASP A 61 1.46 -4.64 1.76
C ASP A 61 2.31 -3.45 2.24
N GLN A 62 3.35 -3.08 1.48
CA GLN A 62 4.14 -1.88 1.73
C GLN A 62 3.30 -0.60 1.63
N GLY A 63 2.38 -0.56 0.67
CA GLY A 63 1.48 0.57 0.47
C GLY A 63 0.55 0.78 1.66
N ASP A 64 -0.10 -0.29 2.12
CA ASP A 64 -1.00 -0.26 3.28
C ASP A 64 -0.24 0.13 4.56
N SER A 65 0.93 -0.47 4.80
CA SER A 65 1.76 -0.13 5.96
C SER A 65 2.16 1.36 5.99
N LEU A 66 2.52 1.93 4.84
CA LEU A 66 2.84 3.36 4.72
C LEU A 66 1.63 4.26 4.97
N ILE A 67 0.44 3.86 4.51
CA ILE A 67 -0.79 4.62 4.75
C ILE A 67 -1.13 4.61 6.23
N THR A 68 -1.19 3.44 6.87
CA THR A 68 -1.49 3.32 8.30
C THR A 68 -0.49 4.11 9.15
N THR A 69 0.80 3.98 8.87
CA THR A 69 1.84 4.76 9.56
C THR A 69 1.64 6.26 9.34
N GLY A 70 1.32 6.66 8.11
CA GLY A 70 1.09 8.07 7.76
C GLY A 70 -0.11 8.67 8.48
N GLU A 71 -1.22 7.92 8.59
CA GLU A 71 -2.43 8.32 9.32
C GLU A 71 -2.15 8.49 10.82
N GLN A 72 -1.49 7.50 11.44
CA GLN A 72 -1.09 7.56 12.85
C GLN A 72 -0.22 8.81 13.13
N MET A 73 0.78 9.06 12.29
CA MET A 73 1.64 10.25 12.43
C MET A 73 0.84 11.56 12.32
N MET A 74 -0.15 11.62 11.43
CA MET A 74 -0.98 12.82 11.27
C MET A 74 -1.89 13.04 12.47
N ASP A 75 -2.47 11.98 13.03
CA ASP A 75 -3.37 12.09 14.19
C ASP A 75 -2.62 12.48 15.46
N GLU A 76 -1.46 11.86 15.71
CA GLU A 76 -0.57 12.28 16.79
C GLU A 76 -0.15 13.75 16.64
N ALA A 77 0.25 14.16 15.43
CA ALA A 77 0.65 15.55 15.18
C ALA A 77 -0.50 16.55 15.39
N LYS A 78 -1.75 16.19 15.08
CA LYS A 78 -2.92 17.06 15.35
C LYS A 78 -3.14 17.26 16.84
N VAL A 79 -2.97 16.20 17.65
CA VAL A 79 -3.07 16.27 19.10
C VAL A 79 -1.97 17.18 19.66
N GLU A 80 -0.71 16.94 19.27
CA GLU A 80 0.44 17.77 19.67
C GLU A 80 0.25 19.25 19.29
N LEU A 81 -0.22 19.54 18.08
CA LEU A 81 -0.49 20.91 17.62
C LEU A 81 -1.56 21.60 18.48
N LYS A 82 -2.62 20.88 18.85
CA LYS A 82 -3.68 21.42 19.70
C LYS A 82 -3.17 21.70 21.11
N GLU A 83 -2.39 20.78 21.67
CA GLU A 83 -1.78 20.94 23.00
C GLU A 83 -0.82 22.13 23.05
N HIS A 84 0.13 22.20 22.11
CA HIS A 84 1.13 23.27 22.11
C HIS A 84 0.54 24.64 21.76
N SER A 85 -0.50 24.70 20.92
CA SER A 85 -1.22 25.97 20.68
C SER A 85 -2.02 26.41 21.90
N GLY A 86 -2.60 25.48 22.66
CA GLY A 86 -3.24 25.74 23.94
C GLY A 86 -2.24 26.24 25.00
N GLU A 87 -1.09 25.56 25.13
CA GLU A 87 0.03 25.93 26.00
C GLU A 87 0.50 27.36 25.70
N LYS A 88 0.71 27.69 24.41
CA LYS A 88 1.07 29.04 23.96
C LYS A 88 0.03 30.08 24.37
N SER A 89 -1.26 29.81 24.11
CA SER A 89 -2.34 30.75 24.43
C SER A 89 -2.44 31.02 25.93
N LEU A 90 -2.24 29.99 26.76
CA LEU A 90 -2.24 30.14 28.22
C LEU A 90 -1.04 30.96 28.70
N MET A 91 0.16 30.66 28.17
CA MET A 91 1.39 31.41 28.46
C MET A 91 1.23 32.89 28.10
N ASP A 92 0.66 33.19 26.91
CA ASP A 92 0.41 34.56 26.47
C ASP A 92 -0.55 35.30 27.43
N LYS A 93 -1.59 34.62 27.94
CA LYS A 93 -2.52 35.21 28.91
C LYS A 93 -1.85 35.50 30.25
N ASN A 94 -1.08 34.55 30.78
CA ASN A 94 -0.38 34.70 32.05
C ASN A 94 0.65 35.82 31.98
N TYR A 95 1.49 35.83 30.95
CA TYR A 95 2.46 36.90 30.72
C TYR A 95 1.80 38.29 30.69
N ASN A 96 0.68 38.43 29.97
CA ASN A 96 -0.04 39.70 29.88
C ASN A 96 -0.67 40.12 31.23
N ALA A 97 -1.16 39.17 32.03
CA ALA A 97 -1.73 39.44 33.34
C ALA A 97 -0.63 39.89 34.34
N ASP A 98 0.48 39.14 34.38
CA ASP A 98 1.61 39.40 35.28
C ASP A 98 2.28 40.72 34.93
N LYS A 99 2.53 40.97 33.64
CA LYS A 99 3.10 42.24 33.17
C LYS A 99 2.23 43.43 33.54
N LYS A 100 0.91 43.36 33.32
CA LYS A 100 -0.02 44.42 33.72
C LYS A 100 -0.02 44.65 35.23
N SER A 101 0.11 43.59 36.03
CA SER A 101 0.20 43.70 37.49
C SER A 101 1.49 44.43 37.91
N LEU A 102 2.64 44.03 37.37
CA LEU A 102 3.93 44.68 37.63
C LEU A 102 3.94 46.14 37.15
N GLU A 103 3.35 46.44 35.99
CA GLU A 103 3.24 47.81 35.48
C GLU A 103 2.38 48.71 36.38
N LYS A 104 1.32 48.17 37.00
CA LYS A 104 0.56 48.90 38.03
C LYS A 104 1.40 49.13 39.28
N GLN A 105 2.13 48.12 39.74
CA GLN A 105 3.02 48.24 40.88
C GLN A 105 4.14 49.26 40.60
N ALA A 106 4.65 49.35 39.36
CA ALA A 106 5.72 50.30 39.01
C ALA A 106 5.32 51.78 39.16
N LYS A 107 4.04 52.09 39.38
CA LYS A 107 3.53 53.45 39.62
C LYS A 107 3.73 53.94 41.07
N THR A 108 4.43 53.20 41.94
CA THR A 108 4.81 53.70 43.28
C THR A 108 5.74 54.92 43.19
N ASP A 109 5.64 55.81 44.19
CA ASP A 109 6.50 56.99 44.35
C ASP A 109 7.91 56.64 44.85
N ASN A 110 8.11 55.45 45.40
CA ASN A 110 9.42 55.00 45.87
C ASN A 110 10.30 54.56 44.69
N ARG A 111 11.32 55.39 44.39
CA ARG A 111 12.30 55.13 43.32
C ARG A 111 12.94 53.75 43.40
N THR A 112 13.36 53.32 44.59
CA THR A 112 14.06 52.03 44.76
C THR A 112 13.16 50.85 44.46
N GLN A 113 11.88 50.91 44.84
CA GLN A 113 10.89 49.88 44.52
C GLN A 113 10.58 49.87 43.02
N ARG A 114 10.42 51.05 42.41
CA ARG A 114 10.20 51.19 40.97
C ARG A 114 11.33 50.56 40.15
N ASP A 115 12.58 50.79 40.56
CA ASP A 115 13.74 50.22 39.86
C ASP A 115 13.81 48.69 40.00
N LYS A 116 13.44 48.13 41.16
CA LYS A 116 13.29 46.67 41.34
C LYS A 116 12.22 46.07 40.44
N ILE A 117 11.02 46.67 40.41
CA ILE A 117 9.91 46.20 39.56
C ILE A 117 10.28 46.26 38.07
N ARG A 118 11.05 47.26 37.65
CA ARG A 118 11.57 47.33 36.27
C ARG A 118 12.52 46.19 35.93
N VAL A 119 13.31 45.70 36.90
CA VAL A 119 14.14 44.51 36.71
C VAL A 119 13.25 43.27 36.59
N GLU A 120 12.25 43.12 37.46
CA GLU A 120 11.29 42.00 37.39
C GLU A 120 10.54 41.95 36.06
N ILE A 121 10.12 43.09 35.50
CA ILE A 121 9.49 43.16 34.17
C ILE A 121 10.44 42.64 33.08
N ARG A 122 11.74 43.00 33.14
CA ARG A 122 12.74 42.51 32.17
C ARG A 122 12.99 41.02 32.31
N GLU A 123 13.02 40.51 33.53
CA GLU A 123 13.15 39.07 33.80
C GLU A 123 11.93 38.30 33.28
N LEU A 124 10.72 38.83 33.50
CA LEU A 124 9.48 38.27 32.95
C LEU A 124 9.50 38.26 31.41
N ASP A 125 9.91 39.37 30.78
CA ASP A 125 10.04 39.48 29.32
C ASP A 125 11.07 38.48 28.76
N ALA A 126 12.18 38.25 29.48
CA ALA A 126 13.21 37.29 29.11
C ALA A 126 12.68 35.84 29.17
N LYS A 127 12.04 35.46 30.28
CA LYS A 127 11.44 34.13 30.47
C LYS A 127 10.38 33.83 29.41
N TYR A 128 9.45 34.75 29.19
CA TYR A 128 8.41 34.60 28.16
C TYR A 128 9.00 34.42 26.76
N ARG A 129 10.07 35.15 26.42
CA ARG A 129 10.73 35.02 25.12
C ARG A 129 11.34 33.63 24.92
N GLU A 130 11.97 33.08 25.95
CA GLU A 130 12.58 31.75 25.92
C GLU A 130 11.52 30.64 25.82
N GLU A 131 10.49 30.70 26.66
CA GLU A 131 9.37 29.75 26.65
C GLU A 131 8.61 29.80 25.32
N SER A 132 8.33 30.99 24.78
CA SER A 132 7.68 31.16 23.48
C SER A 132 8.50 30.54 22.35
N ARG A 133 9.83 30.68 22.35
CA ARG A 133 10.71 30.02 21.36
C ARG A 133 10.67 28.51 21.49
N ALA A 134 10.63 27.98 22.72
CA ALA A 134 10.52 26.56 22.96
C ALA A 134 9.20 26.01 22.41
N ILE A 135 8.06 26.63 22.73
CA ILE A 135 6.74 26.19 22.24
C ILE A 135 6.64 26.32 20.71
N ASN A 136 7.17 27.40 20.11
CA ASN A 136 7.18 27.54 18.66
C ASN A 136 8.02 26.44 17.97
N THR A 137 9.10 25.97 18.63
CA THR A 137 9.88 24.84 18.14
C THR A 137 9.05 23.56 18.16
N LYS A 138 8.36 23.26 19.27
CA LYS A 138 7.44 22.11 19.38
C LYS A 138 6.35 22.14 18.31
N ILE A 139 5.70 23.29 18.09
CA ILE A 139 4.68 23.48 17.03
C ILE A 139 5.28 23.19 15.64
N LYS A 140 6.51 23.63 15.38
CA LYS A 140 7.19 23.37 14.10
C LYS A 140 7.51 21.87 13.92
N GLU A 141 7.89 21.18 14.98
CA GLU A 141 8.15 19.74 14.96
C GLU A 141 6.88 18.94 14.71
N ALA A 142 5.77 19.28 15.38
CA ALA A 142 4.47 18.67 15.14
C ALA A 142 3.98 18.89 13.69
N ASN A 143 4.16 20.09 13.13
CA ASN A 143 3.87 20.33 11.70
C ASN A 143 4.73 19.47 10.77
N ARG A 144 6.04 19.33 11.04
CA ARG A 144 6.92 18.44 10.27
C ARG A 144 6.48 16.99 10.36
N LYS A 145 5.99 16.54 11.51
CA LYS A 145 5.45 15.19 11.73
C LYS A 145 4.20 14.97 10.88
N TYR A 146 3.28 15.96 10.87
CA TYR A 146 2.10 15.96 10.00
C TYR A 146 2.46 15.86 8.51
N ASP A 147 3.42 16.69 8.04
CA ASP A 147 3.87 16.68 6.65
C ASP A 147 4.53 15.35 6.25
N LYS A 148 5.31 14.75 7.16
CA LYS A 148 5.87 13.40 6.96
C LYS A 148 4.75 12.36 6.83
N GLY A 149 3.73 12.42 7.68
CA GLY A 149 2.56 11.54 7.59
C GLY A 149 1.86 11.65 6.24
N LYS A 150 1.60 12.89 5.78
CA LYS A 150 1.03 13.16 4.44
C LYS A 150 1.87 12.58 3.32
N ASN A 151 3.20 12.72 3.39
CA ASN A 151 4.11 12.17 2.39
C ASN A 151 4.11 10.63 2.37
N ASN A 152 4.00 9.99 3.54
CA ASN A 152 3.88 8.54 3.64
C ASN A 152 2.59 8.04 3.00
N ILE A 153 1.46 8.71 3.23
CA ILE A 153 0.18 8.38 2.59
C ILE A 153 0.29 8.47 1.06
N THR A 154 0.89 9.55 0.53
CA THR A 154 1.10 9.69 -0.93
C THR A 154 1.93 8.54 -1.49
N LYS A 155 3.07 8.23 -0.86
CA LYS A 155 3.94 7.10 -1.26
C LYS A 155 3.20 5.77 -1.17
N GLY A 156 2.40 5.57 -0.12
CA GLY A 156 1.61 4.37 0.07
C GLY A 156 0.57 4.18 -1.03
N LYS A 157 -0.14 5.26 -1.42
CA LYS A 157 -1.09 5.25 -2.55
C LYS A 157 -0.41 4.93 -3.88
N ASP A 158 0.78 5.47 -4.13
CA ASP A 158 1.55 5.17 -5.34
C ASP A 158 1.97 3.68 -5.38
N LYS A 159 2.38 3.12 -4.24
CA LYS A 159 2.73 1.71 -4.09
C LYS A 159 1.53 0.79 -4.30
N LEU A 160 0.37 1.12 -3.72
CA LEU A 160 -0.89 0.41 -3.95
C LEU A 160 -1.27 0.40 -5.43
N LYS A 161 -1.19 1.56 -6.09
CA LYS A 161 -1.47 1.68 -7.53
C LYS A 161 -0.54 0.78 -8.35
N LEU A 162 0.76 0.81 -8.06
CA LEU A 162 1.75 0.00 -8.77
C LEU A 162 1.56 -1.51 -8.51
N GLY A 163 1.28 -1.90 -7.27
CA GLY A 163 0.98 -3.27 -6.89
C GLY A 163 -0.25 -3.80 -7.61
N ASN A 164 -1.36 -3.05 -7.60
CA ASN A 164 -2.60 -3.40 -8.29
C ASN A 164 -2.44 -3.47 -9.82
N GLN A 165 -1.63 -2.59 -10.42
CA GLN A 165 -1.30 -2.65 -11.85
C GLN A 165 -0.51 -3.92 -12.21
N LYS A 166 0.40 -4.37 -11.33
CA LYS A 166 1.20 -5.59 -11.54
C LYS A 166 0.44 -6.88 -11.19
N MET A 167 -0.53 -6.82 -10.29
CA MET A 167 -1.28 -7.98 -9.81
C MET A 167 -2.08 -8.65 -10.94
N LYS A 168 -2.86 -7.86 -11.70
CA LYS A 168 -3.71 -8.39 -12.79
C LYS A 168 -2.93 -9.23 -13.82
N PRO A 169 -1.84 -8.72 -14.44
CA PRO A 169 -1.07 -9.51 -15.39
C PRO A 169 -0.38 -10.70 -14.72
N ALA A 170 0.16 -10.56 -13.50
CA ALA A 170 0.82 -11.65 -12.80
C ALA A 170 -0.14 -12.83 -12.51
N VAL A 171 -1.36 -12.53 -12.05
CA VAL A 171 -2.40 -13.55 -11.81
C VAL A 171 -2.81 -14.24 -13.10
N LYS A 172 -2.91 -13.50 -14.21
CA LYS A 172 -3.19 -14.09 -15.53
C LYS A 172 -2.06 -15.04 -15.95
N THR A 173 -0.80 -14.61 -15.87
CA THR A 173 0.35 -15.46 -16.20
C THR A 173 0.44 -16.69 -15.31
N LEU A 174 0.09 -16.57 -14.02
CA LEU A 174 0.02 -17.71 -13.10
C LEU A 174 -1.04 -18.72 -13.55
N LYS A 175 -2.24 -18.24 -13.91
CA LYS A 175 -3.31 -19.09 -14.41
C LYS A 175 -2.88 -19.82 -15.67
N ASP A 176 -2.37 -19.10 -16.67
CA ASP A 176 -1.90 -19.66 -17.94
C ASP A 176 -0.76 -20.68 -17.73
N ALA A 177 0.17 -20.43 -16.80
CA ALA A 177 1.26 -21.35 -16.48
C ALA A 177 0.77 -22.63 -15.77
N LYS A 178 -0.25 -22.50 -14.91
CA LYS A 178 -0.87 -23.65 -14.22
C LYS A 178 -1.67 -24.52 -15.20
N GLU A 179 -2.39 -23.91 -16.14
CA GLU A 179 -3.07 -24.64 -17.23
C GLU A 179 -2.05 -25.43 -18.07
N GLN A 180 -0.94 -24.81 -18.49
CA GLN A 180 0.13 -25.51 -19.22
C GLN A 180 0.73 -26.69 -18.42
N LEU A 181 0.91 -26.53 -17.11
CA LEU A 181 1.41 -27.61 -16.26
C LEU A 181 0.40 -28.77 -16.16
N GLN A 182 -0.90 -28.47 -16.10
CA GLN A 182 -1.97 -29.46 -16.08
C GLN A 182 -2.06 -30.25 -17.40
N ASP A 183 -1.91 -29.55 -18.54
CA ASP A 183 -1.90 -30.19 -19.87
C ASP A 183 -0.72 -31.18 -20.01
N ILE A 184 0.46 -30.82 -19.49
CA ILE A 184 1.66 -31.66 -19.53
C ILE A 184 1.59 -32.84 -18.53
N THR A 185 0.93 -32.65 -17.38
CA THR A 185 0.82 -33.70 -16.33
C THR A 185 -0.32 -34.69 -16.57
N GLY A 186 -1.07 -34.55 -17.66
CA GLY A 186 -1.94 -35.63 -18.15
C GLY A 186 -3.25 -35.81 -17.37
N THR A 187 -3.66 -34.89 -16.50
CA THR A 187 -5.05 -34.84 -15.99
C THR A 187 -6.05 -34.24 -16.99
N GLY A 188 -5.62 -33.94 -18.22
CA GLY A 188 -6.45 -33.41 -19.31
C GLY A 188 -6.90 -34.43 -20.37
N ALA A 189 -6.43 -35.68 -20.34
CA ALA A 189 -6.68 -36.63 -21.44
C ALA A 189 -8.05 -37.35 -21.42
N GLU A 190 -8.88 -37.19 -20.37
CA GLU A 190 -10.24 -37.77 -20.33
C GLU A 190 -11.38 -36.76 -20.53
N VAL A 191 -11.15 -35.45 -20.40
CA VAL A 191 -12.25 -34.46 -20.50
C VAL A 191 -12.56 -34.04 -21.94
N GLU A 192 -11.60 -34.07 -22.87
CA GLU A 192 -11.86 -33.75 -24.29
C GLU A 192 -12.64 -34.85 -25.04
N LYS A 193 -12.66 -36.08 -24.52
CA LYS A 193 -13.52 -37.14 -25.07
C LYS A 193 -14.96 -37.01 -24.57
N GLU A 194 -15.19 -36.48 -23.37
CA GLU A 194 -16.56 -36.24 -22.86
C GLU A 194 -17.22 -34.97 -23.41
N THR A 195 -16.49 -33.88 -23.66
CA THR A 195 -17.09 -32.63 -24.17
C THR A 195 -17.57 -32.77 -25.62
N LYS A 196 -16.86 -33.52 -26.48
CA LYS A 196 -17.34 -33.82 -27.85
C LYS A 196 -18.56 -34.75 -27.88
N ILE A 197 -18.75 -35.58 -26.85
CA ILE A 197 -19.94 -36.44 -26.70
C ILE A 197 -21.12 -35.64 -26.10
N LYS A 198 -20.87 -34.77 -25.11
CA LYS A 198 -21.91 -33.92 -24.48
C LYS A 198 -22.38 -32.75 -25.35
N GLU A 199 -21.54 -32.19 -26.23
CA GLU A 199 -21.94 -31.12 -27.15
C GLU A 199 -22.81 -31.63 -28.31
N LYS A 200 -22.55 -32.84 -28.82
CA LYS A 200 -23.45 -33.51 -29.78
C LYS A 200 -24.79 -33.93 -29.14
N GLY A 201 -24.79 -34.31 -27.86
CA GLY A 201 -26.02 -34.62 -27.12
C GLY A 201 -26.88 -33.39 -26.76
N ARG A 202 -26.25 -32.25 -26.44
CA ARG A 202 -26.98 -31.00 -26.11
C ARG A 202 -27.57 -30.28 -27.32
N LYS A 203 -26.98 -30.39 -28.51
CA LYS A 203 -27.56 -29.81 -29.74
C LYS A 203 -28.85 -30.54 -30.17
N LYS A 204 -28.95 -31.85 -29.96
CA LYS A 204 -30.22 -32.58 -30.21
C LYS A 204 -31.33 -32.19 -29.22
N LYS A 205 -31.02 -32.08 -27.92
CA LYS A 205 -32.02 -31.78 -26.89
C LYS A 205 -32.52 -30.32 -26.85
N LYS A 206 -31.83 -29.39 -27.54
CA LYS A 206 -32.26 -27.97 -27.63
C LYS A 206 -33.24 -27.73 -28.78
N VAL A 207 -33.09 -28.44 -29.90
CA VAL A 207 -34.03 -28.35 -31.04
C VAL A 207 -35.41 -28.86 -30.62
N ASP A 208 -35.47 -30.00 -29.92
CA ASP A 208 -36.74 -30.59 -29.47
C ASP A 208 -37.46 -29.77 -28.37
N LYS A 209 -36.79 -28.80 -27.73
CA LYS A 209 -37.38 -27.99 -26.65
C LYS A 209 -37.79 -26.58 -27.10
N GLU A 210 -37.14 -26.02 -28.13
CA GLU A 210 -37.57 -24.77 -28.76
C GLU A 210 -38.81 -24.97 -29.65
N GLU A 211 -38.97 -26.14 -30.26
CA GLU A 211 -40.16 -26.45 -31.08
C GLU A 211 -41.44 -26.59 -30.22
N VAL A 212 -41.32 -27.13 -28.99
CA VAL A 212 -42.47 -27.29 -28.07
C VAL A 212 -42.87 -25.96 -27.39
N LEU A 213 -41.94 -25.03 -27.17
CA LEU A 213 -42.23 -23.74 -26.53
C LEU A 213 -42.91 -22.74 -27.47
N LEU A 214 -42.68 -22.85 -28.79
CA LEU A 214 -43.36 -22.00 -29.77
C LEU A 214 -44.83 -22.41 -29.98
N GLU A 215 -45.18 -23.70 -29.83
CA GLU A 215 -46.58 -24.14 -29.86
C GLU A 215 -47.39 -23.76 -28.60
N GLU A 216 -46.74 -23.61 -27.44
CA GLU A 216 -47.41 -23.17 -26.20
C GLU A 216 -47.64 -21.65 -26.14
N GLU A 217 -46.73 -20.83 -26.72
CA GLU A 217 -46.93 -19.37 -26.78
C GLU A 217 -48.02 -18.94 -27.79
N GLU A 218 -48.22 -19.66 -28.90
CA GLU A 218 -49.32 -19.37 -29.82
C GLU A 218 -50.71 -19.64 -29.21
N LYS A 219 -50.84 -20.66 -28.35
CA LYS A 219 -52.11 -20.94 -27.66
C LYS A 219 -52.45 -19.92 -26.58
N ALA A 220 -51.45 -19.36 -25.89
CA ALA A 220 -51.67 -18.36 -24.84
C ALA A 220 -52.10 -16.97 -25.37
N LEU A 221 -51.76 -16.64 -26.62
CA LEU A 221 -52.11 -15.37 -27.25
C LEU A 221 -53.56 -15.31 -27.77
N ASP A 222 -54.20 -16.45 -28.05
CA ASP A 222 -55.59 -16.50 -28.51
C ASP A 222 -56.61 -16.37 -27.35
N ASP A 223 -56.30 -16.92 -26.17
CA ASP A 223 -57.18 -16.82 -25.01
C ASP A 223 -57.17 -15.43 -24.35
N GLY A 224 -56.06 -14.70 -24.42
CA GLY A 224 -55.94 -13.34 -23.87
C GLY A 224 -56.75 -12.25 -24.60
N LYS A 225 -57.20 -12.49 -25.84
CA LYS A 225 -58.00 -11.52 -26.62
C LYS A 225 -59.50 -11.57 -26.29
N LYS A 226 -60.03 -12.69 -25.76
CA LYS A 226 -61.45 -12.79 -25.40
C LYS A 226 -61.81 -12.02 -24.14
N ASP A 227 -60.86 -11.85 -23.21
CA ASP A 227 -61.16 -11.30 -21.89
C ASP A 227 -61.15 -9.75 -21.84
N LYS A 228 -60.43 -9.10 -22.77
CA LYS A 228 -60.37 -7.62 -22.84
C LYS A 228 -61.62 -6.96 -23.43
N ARG A 229 -62.55 -7.70 -24.02
CA ARG A 229 -63.82 -7.15 -24.56
C ARG A 229 -64.94 -7.03 -23.53
N LYS A 230 -64.86 -7.69 -22.36
CA LYS A 230 -65.90 -7.61 -21.32
C LYS A 230 -65.75 -6.42 -20.35
N LYS A 231 -64.57 -5.82 -20.22
CA LYS A 231 -64.32 -4.73 -19.25
C LYS A 231 -64.56 -3.31 -19.77
N LYS A 232 -64.96 -3.12 -21.04
CA LYS A 232 -65.19 -1.79 -21.64
C LYS A 232 -66.67 -1.35 -21.73
N LYS A 233 -67.59 -2.06 -21.07
CA LYS A 233 -69.06 -1.82 -21.16
C LYS A 233 -69.78 -1.68 -19.80
N LYS A 234 -69.09 -1.28 -18.73
CA LYS A 234 -69.74 -0.86 -17.48
C LYS A 234 -69.19 0.47 -17.04
#